data_AF-A0A380L4G9-F1
#
_entry.id   AF-A0A380L4G9-F1
#
_cell.length_a   1.000
_cell.length_b   1.000
_cell.length_c   1.000
_cell.angle_alpha   90.00
_cell.angle_beta   90.00
_cell.angle_gamma   90.00
#
_symmetry.space_group_name_H-M   'P 1'
#
loop_
_entity.id
_entity.type
_entity.pdbx_description
1 polymer ?
#
loop_
_entity_poly.entity_id
_entity_poly.type
_entity_poly.pdbx_seq_one_letter_code
_entity_poly.pdbx_strand_id
1 'polypeptide(L)'
;MTVPFILAPIVSASIGYWSVQLGLAGKAIAQTPWPTPIGIGAYVGSGGNIGAFVVALICALAAFVIWYPFIKMYDTKLYKEEMNSAEAIQ
;
A
#
# COMPACT_ATOMS: atom_id res chain seq x y z
N MET A 1 -2.21 -10.63 9.86
CA MET A 1 -2.13 -10.26 8.43
C MET A 1 -3.44 -9.70 7.87
N THR A 2 -4.63 -10.16 8.29
CA THR A 2 -5.93 -9.65 7.78
C THR A 2 -6.16 -8.15 8.04
N VAL A 3 -5.74 -7.65 9.21
CA VAL A 3 -5.91 -6.24 9.60
C VAL A 3 -5.23 -5.27 8.62
N PRO A 4 -3.92 -5.36 8.34
CA PRO A 4 -3.28 -4.47 7.36
C PRO A 4 -3.78 -4.69 5.93
N PHE A 5 -4.21 -5.92 5.58
CA PHE A 5 -4.78 -6.22 4.27
C PHE A 5 -6.09 -5.47 3.99
N ILE A 6 -6.92 -5.25 5.01
CA ILE A 6 -8.17 -4.48 4.88
C ILE A 6 -7.91 -2.98 5.06
N LEU A 7 -7.10 -2.59 6.05
CA LEU A 7 -6.85 -1.18 6.35
C LEU A 7 -6.07 -0.45 5.26
N ALA A 8 -5.03 -1.07 4.68
CA ALA A 8 -4.20 -0.44 3.65
C ALA A 8 -4.99 0.02 2.41
N PRO A 9 -5.88 -0.80 1.80
CA PRO A 9 -6.69 -0.36 0.68
C PRO A 9 -7.76 0.67 1.08
N ILE A 10 -8.36 0.59 2.28
CA ILE A 10 -9.32 1.61 2.76
C ILE A 10 -8.65 2.99 2.89
N VAL A 11 -7.46 3.04 3.47
CA VAL A 11 -6.69 4.28 3.61
C VAL A 11 -6.26 4.80 2.23
N SER A 12 -5.75 3.93 1.37
CA SER A 12 -5.35 4.31 0.01
C SER A 12 -6.53 4.82 -0.83
N ALA A 13 -7.71 4.20 -0.72
CA ALA A 13 -8.93 4.64 -1.38
C ALA A 13 -9.40 6.00 -0.86
N SER A 14 -9.31 6.22 0.45
CA SER A 14 -9.64 7.50 1.07
C SER A 14 -8.71 8.60 0.56
N ILE A 15 -7.40 8.36 0.55
CA ILE A 15 -6.41 9.31 0.02
C ILE A 15 -6.71 9.61 -1.45
N GLY A 16 -6.89 8.58 -2.28
CA GLY A 16 -7.20 8.75 -3.70
C GLY A 16 -8.47 9.56 -3.95
N TYR A 17 -9.53 9.30 -3.20
CA TYR A 17 -10.79 10.04 -3.31
C TYR A 17 -10.59 11.54 -3.01
N TRP A 18 -9.98 11.87 -1.86
CA TRP A 18 -9.75 13.26 -1.49
C TRP A 18 -8.76 13.95 -2.42
N SER A 19 -7.74 13.26 -2.90
CA SER A 19 -6.80 13.82 -3.88
C SER A 19 -7.48 14.22 -5.19
N VAL A 20 -8.45 13.45 -5.68
CA VAL A 20 -9.21 13.79 -6.88
C VAL A 20 -10.19 14.94 -6.60
N GLN A 21 -10.86 14.94 -5.45
CA GLN A 21 -11.80 16.01 -5.05
C GLN A 21 -11.11 17.37 -4.87
N LEU A 22 -9.90 17.37 -4.28
CA LEU A 22 -9.11 18.59 -4.05
C LEU A 22 -8.38 19.07 -5.31
N GLY A 23 -8.51 18.37 -6.45
CA GLY A 23 -7.82 18.70 -7.70
C GLY A 23 -6.32 18.40 -7.70
N LEU A 24 -5.82 17.70 -6.68
CA LEU A 24 -4.41 17.29 -6.57
C LEU A 24 -4.09 16.13 -7.52
N ALA A 25 -5.03 15.21 -7.76
CA ALA A 25 -4.91 14.14 -8.74
C ALA A 25 -5.93 14.34 -9.86
N GLY A 26 -5.50 14.10 -11.10
CA GLY A 26 -6.41 14.10 -12.24
C GLY A 26 -7.44 12.98 -12.12
N LYS A 27 -8.66 13.22 -12.61
CA LYS A 27 -9.69 12.18 -12.70
C LYS A 27 -9.16 11.03 -13.56
N ALA A 28 -9.52 9.80 -13.20
CA ALA A 28 -9.18 8.64 -14.02
C ALA A 28 -9.96 8.70 -15.35
N ILE A 29 -9.23 8.94 -16.44
CA ILE A 29 -9.76 9.00 -17.82
C ILE A 29 -9.50 7.71 -18.60
N ALA A 30 -8.54 6.89 -18.16
CA ALA A 30 -8.20 5.62 -18.80
C ALA A 30 -8.03 4.52 -17.74
N GLN A 31 -8.56 3.34 -18.03
CA GLN A 31 -8.29 2.14 -17.23
C GLN A 31 -6.90 1.64 -17.59
N THR A 32 -5.94 1.84 -16.69
CA THR A 32 -4.59 1.31 -16.88
C THR A 32 -4.54 -0.17 -16.52
N PRO A 33 -3.78 -0.99 -17.27
CA PRO A 33 -3.55 -2.38 -16.90
C PRO A 33 -3.03 -2.51 -15.46
N TRP A 34 -3.54 -3.48 -14.71
CA TRP A 34 -3.10 -3.74 -13.33
C TRP A 34 -1.61 -4.10 -13.15
N PRO A 35 -0.86 -4.67 -14.14
CA PRO A 35 0.58 -4.87 -13.98
C PRO A 35 1.41 -3.59 -14.20
N THR A 36 0.76 -2.44 -14.40
CA THR A 36 1.48 -1.17 -14.55
C THR A 36 2.18 -0.82 -13.23
N PRO A 37 3.47 -0.44 -13.25
CA PRO A 37 4.18 -0.04 -12.05
C PRO A 37 3.46 1.08 -11.29
N ILE A 38 3.60 1.06 -9.97
CA ILE A 38 3.04 2.07 -9.06
C ILE A 38 3.43 3.48 -9.55
N GLY A 39 2.45 4.38 -9.58
CA GLY A 39 2.64 5.75 -10.06
C GLY A 39 2.44 5.90 -11.57
N ILE A 40 3.06 5.07 -12.40
CA ILE A 40 2.94 5.16 -13.88
C ILE A 40 1.49 4.91 -14.31
N GLY A 41 0.82 3.92 -13.70
CA GLY A 41 -0.59 3.64 -13.97
C GLY A 41 -1.49 4.83 -13.58
N ALA A 42 -1.20 5.50 -12.46
CA ALA A 42 -1.96 6.67 -12.04
C ALA A 42 -1.71 7.89 -12.95
N TYR A 43 -0.48 8.08 -13.41
CA TYR A 43 -0.11 9.15 -14.35
C TYR A 43 -0.80 8.98 -15.70
N VAL A 44 -0.68 7.79 -16.31
CA VAL A 44 -1.29 7.49 -17.62
C VAL A 44 -2.81 7.45 -17.50
N GLY A 45 -3.34 6.84 -16.43
CA GLY A 45 -4.77 6.75 -16.17
C GLY A 45 -5.44 8.10 -15.96
N SER A 46 -4.70 9.12 -15.53
CA SER A 46 -5.18 10.49 -15.33
C SER A 46 -4.91 11.45 -16.51
N GLY A 47 -4.36 10.94 -17.62
CA GLY A 47 -4.05 11.76 -18.80
C GLY A 47 -2.77 12.58 -18.70
N GLY A 48 -1.80 12.12 -17.91
CA GLY A 48 -0.52 12.80 -17.72
C GLY A 48 -0.47 13.76 -16.54
N ASN A 49 -1.30 13.55 -15.52
CA ASN A 49 -1.29 14.41 -14.33
C ASN A 49 -0.19 13.96 -13.35
N ILE A 50 0.82 14.82 -13.14
CA ILE A 50 1.94 14.58 -12.21
C ILE A 50 1.44 14.41 -10.77
N GLY A 51 0.36 15.10 -10.38
CA GLY A 51 -0.22 14.95 -9.05
C GLY A 51 -0.82 13.58 -8.80
N ALA A 52 -1.34 12.90 -9.83
CA ALA A 52 -1.78 11.50 -9.71
C ALA A 52 -0.60 10.53 -9.47
N PHE A 53 0.57 10.81 -10.05
CA PHE A 53 1.80 10.07 -9.78
C PHE A 53 2.24 10.21 -8.31
N VAL A 54 2.26 11.46 -7.81
CA VAL A 54 2.65 11.75 -6.41
C VAL A 54 1.69 11.08 -5.42
N VAL A 55 0.38 11.15 -5.69
CA VAL A 55 -0.64 10.53 -4.84
C VAL A 55 -0.49 9.01 -4.79
N ALA A 56 -0.15 8.37 -5.91
CA ALA A 56 0.12 6.94 -5.92
C ALA A 56 1.34 6.55 -5.06
N LEU A 57 2.40 7.37 -5.04
CA LEU A 57 3.54 7.17 -4.14
C LEU A 57 3.14 7.37 -2.67
N ILE A 58 2.29 8.37 -2.37
CA ILE A 58 1.77 8.60 -1.03
C ILE A 58 0.93 7.39 -0.56
N CYS A 59 0.07 6.84 -1.42
CA CYS A 59 -0.69 5.63 -1.12
C CYS A 59 0.23 4.43 -0.85
N ALA A 60 1.30 4.25 -1.63
CA ALA A 60 2.28 3.19 -1.40
C ALA A 60 3.01 3.35 -0.07
N LEU A 61 3.41 4.57 0.28
CA LEU A 61 4.03 4.87 1.58
C LEU A 61 3.05 4.66 2.74
N ALA A 62 1.80 5.10 2.61
CA ALA A 62 0.77 4.88 3.61
C ALA A 62 0.52 3.39 3.84
N ALA A 63 0.42 2.60 2.77
CA ALA A 63 0.33 1.15 2.84
C ALA A 63 1.56 0.55 3.54
N PHE A 64 2.77 0.98 3.21
CA PHE A 64 4.00 0.51 3.86
C PHE A 64 4.00 0.79 5.38
N VAL A 65 3.64 2.02 5.79
CA VAL A 65 3.55 2.40 7.21
C VAL A 65 2.49 1.57 7.94
N ILE A 66 1.35 1.28 7.31
CA ILE A 66 0.32 0.42 7.88
C ILE A 66 0.83 -1.00 8.03
N TRP A 67 1.55 -1.54 7.05
CA TRP A 67 2.03 -2.92 7.07
C TRP A 67 3.21 -3.16 8.01
N TYR A 68 4.12 -2.19 8.13
CA TYR A 68 5.35 -2.30 8.92
C TYR A 68 5.17 -2.83 10.35
N PRO A 69 4.27 -2.29 11.20
CA PRO A 69 4.12 -2.78 12.57
C PRO A 69 3.59 -4.22 12.64
N PHE A 70 2.72 -4.62 11.71
CA PHE A 70 2.15 -5.97 11.71
C PHE A 70 3.14 -7.02 11.20
N ILE A 71 3.96 -6.66 10.21
CA ILE A 71 5.05 -7.52 9.74
C ILE A 71 6.03 -7.75 10.88
N LYS A 72 6.48 -6.68 11.56
CA LYS A 72 7.42 -6.80 12.68
C LYS A 72 6.88 -7.67 13.82
N MET A 73 5.60 -7.51 14.17
CA MET A 73 4.96 -8.34 15.20
C MET A 73 4.91 -9.82 14.80
N TYR A 74 4.58 -10.10 13.53
CA TYR A 74 4.53 -11.47 13.02
C TYR A 74 5.91 -12.11 12.97
N ASP A 75 6.91 -11.39 12.48
CA ASP A 75 8.30 -11.83 12.41
C ASP A 75 8.85 -12.17 13.81
N THR A 76 8.57 -11.32 14.80
CA THR A 76 8.94 -11.56 16.21
C THR A 76 8.25 -12.81 16.77
N LYS A 77 7.00 -13.08 16.37
CA LYS A 77 6.28 -14.28 16.81
C LYS A 77 6.90 -15.55 16.23
N LEU A 78 7.20 -15.54 14.93
CA LEU A 78 7.79 -16.67 14.24
C LEU A 78 9.20 -16.98 14.78
N TYR A 79 10.01 -15.95 15.00
CA TYR A 79 11.34 -16.10 15.61
C TYR A 79 11.28 -16.80 16.97
N LYS A 80 10.29 -16.49 17.82
CA LYS A 80 10.10 -17.16 19.11
C LYS A 80 9.66 -18.62 18.96
N GLU A 81 8.81 -18.92 17.98
CA GLU A 81 8.37 -20.29 17.69
C GLU A 81 9.55 -21.15 17.19
N GLU A 82 10.44 -20.59 16.38
CA GLU A 82 11.67 -21.25 15.91
C GLU A 82 12.63 -21.55 17.08
N MET A 83 12.87 -20.58 17.98
CA MET A 83 13.73 -20.78 19.15
C MET A 83 13.20 -21.85 20.11
N ASN A 84 11.90 -21.80 20.43
CA ASN A 84 11.28 -22.77 21.33
C ASN A 84 11.30 -24.20 20.74
N SER A 85 11.18 -24.31 19.42
CA SER A 85 11.25 -25.60 18.73
C SER A 85 12.67 -26.17 18.71
N ALA A 86 13.70 -25.32 18.67
CA ALA A 86 15.09 -25.74 18.78
C ALA A 86 15.45 -26.25 20.19
N GLU A 87 14.95 -25.60 21.25
CA GLU A 87 15.13 -26.07 22.63
C GLU A 87 14.39 -27.37 22.93
N ALA A 88 13.25 -27.63 22.27
CA ALA A 88 12.49 -28.88 22.46
C ALA A 88 13.12 -30.11 21.78
N ILE A 89 14.11 -29.92 20.90
CA ILE A 89 14.81 -30.99 20.17
C ILE A 89 16.16 -31.33 20.85
N GLN A 90 16.66 -30.46 21.75
CA GLN A 90 17.84 -30.73 22.59
C GLN A 90 17.48 -31.46 23.88
#